data_AF-A0A0J7I5J8-F1
#
_entry.id   AF-A0A0J7I5J8-F1
#
_cell.length_a   1.000
_cell.length_b   1.000
_cell.length_c   1.000
_cell.angle_alpha   90.00
_cell.angle_beta   90.00
_cell.angle_gamma   90.00
#
_symmetry.space_group_name_H-M   'P 1'
#
loop_
_entity.id
_entity.type
_entity.pdbx_description
1 polymer ?
#
loop_
_entity_poly.entity_id
_entity_poly.type
_entity_poly.pdbx_seq_one_letter_code
_entity_poly.pdbx_strand_id
1 'polypeptide(L)'
;MIRKISITLLIIILVSAVFQSCSNKKAENFQEILTKKEAQMTAMLIGEKGFESVKLDYLIAHDYTKALYITDQEEKEFNTIIKEIEMADIEGVQKGKETQQAVLNYYKALKDLFLFSRKEIEQEKLMRYSKDDKEIRAAQDRRLELGYEKQELYQKVFKADEKFFTVKKQFEEENNLEWR
;
A
#
# COMPACT_ATOMS: atom_id res chain seq x y z
N MET A 1 -60.05 -19.26 -4.71
CA MET A 1 -59.24 -18.04 -4.43
C MET A 1 -57.82 -18.35 -3.93
N ILE A 2 -57.61 -19.42 -3.16
CA ILE A 2 -56.29 -19.80 -2.57
C ILE A 2 -55.20 -20.07 -3.63
N ARG A 3 -55.56 -20.63 -4.79
CA ARG A 3 -54.62 -20.96 -5.88
C ARG A 3 -54.03 -19.74 -6.60
N LYS A 4 -54.72 -18.59 -6.60
CA LYS A 4 -54.22 -17.34 -7.21
C LYS A 4 -53.20 -16.62 -6.31
N ILE A 5 -53.42 -16.64 -4.99
CA ILE A 5 -52.54 -16.02 -4.00
C ILE A 5 -51.15 -16.69 -3.98
N SER A 6 -51.12 -18.02 -4.13
CA SER A 6 -49.87 -18.80 -4.19
C SER A 6 -49.00 -18.48 -5.42
N ILE A 7 -49.62 -18.17 -6.57
CA ILE A 7 -48.90 -17.80 -7.81
C ILE A 7 -48.34 -16.38 -7.70
N THR A 8 -49.09 -15.43 -7.14
CA THR A 8 -48.61 -14.05 -6.96
C THR A 8 -47.42 -13.97 -6.02
N LEU A 9 -47.41 -14.77 -4.94
CA LEU A 9 -46.28 -14.88 -4.00
C LEU A 9 -45.02 -15.46 -4.66
N LEU A 10 -45.18 -16.49 -5.51
CA LEU A 10 -44.07 -17.07 -6.28
C LEU A 10 -43.45 -16.07 -7.26
N ILE A 11 -44.27 -15.24 -7.92
CA ILE A 11 -43.78 -14.21 -8.86
C ILE A 11 -43.04 -13.10 -8.11
N ILE A 12 -43.51 -12.68 -6.94
CA ILE A 12 -42.83 -11.65 -6.12
C ILE A 12 -41.45 -12.14 -5.66
N ILE A 13 -41.33 -13.41 -5.25
CA ILE A 13 -40.04 -14.01 -4.86
C ILE A 13 -39.10 -14.11 -6.08
N LEU A 14 -39.63 -14.49 -7.24
CA LEU A 14 -38.85 -14.59 -8.47
C LEU A 14 -38.35 -13.22 -8.96
N VAL A 15 -39.16 -12.16 -8.84
CA VAL A 15 -38.78 -10.79 -9.24
C VAL A 15 -37.82 -10.15 -8.22
N SER A 16 -37.95 -10.49 -6.93
CA SER A 16 -37.01 -10.06 -5.89
C SER A 16 -35.62 -10.69 -6.05
N ALA A 17 -35.55 -11.92 -6.59
CA ALA A 17 -34.29 -12.62 -6.81
C ALA A 17 -33.44 -12.04 -7.97
N VAL A 18 -34.03 -11.23 -8.86
CA VAL A 18 -33.32 -10.62 -10.01
C VAL A 18 -32.53 -9.36 -9.60
N PHE A 19 -32.76 -8.80 -8.40
CA PHE A 19 -32.00 -7.66 -7.89
C PHE A 19 -30.73 -8.03 -7.11
N GLN A 20 -30.41 -9.32 -7.00
CA GLN A 20 -29.17 -9.77 -6.39
C GLN A 20 -28.14 -10.11 -7.47
N SER A 21 -27.08 -9.30 -7.51
CA SER A 21 -25.79 -9.62 -8.13
C SER A 21 -25.68 -9.43 -9.65
N CYS A 22 -25.69 -8.16 -10.08
CA CYS A 22 -24.74 -7.73 -11.11
C CYS A 22 -23.63 -6.96 -10.39
N SER A 23 -22.50 -7.61 -10.13
CA SER A 23 -21.28 -6.92 -9.69
C SER A 23 -20.89 -5.87 -10.73
N ASN A 24 -20.48 -4.69 -10.27
CA ASN A 24 -20.05 -3.63 -11.17
C ASN A 24 -18.71 -4.00 -11.79
N LYS A 25 -18.66 -4.25 -13.11
CA LYS A 25 -17.43 -4.68 -13.77
C LYS A 25 -16.27 -3.70 -13.59
N LYS A 26 -16.55 -2.40 -13.50
CA LYS A 26 -15.53 -1.39 -13.20
C LYS A 26 -14.99 -1.53 -11.76
N ALA A 27 -15.87 -1.84 -10.80
CA ALA A 27 -15.46 -2.09 -9.42
C ALA A 27 -14.60 -3.36 -9.31
N GLU A 28 -14.95 -4.44 -10.01
CA GLU A 28 -14.11 -5.64 -10.10
C GLU A 28 -12.72 -5.33 -10.66
N ASN A 29 -12.67 -4.58 -11.78
CA ASN A 29 -11.40 -4.21 -12.40
C ASN A 29 -10.55 -3.33 -11.45
N PHE A 30 -11.18 -2.41 -10.72
CA PHE A 30 -10.48 -1.59 -9.74
C PHE A 30 -9.94 -2.45 -8.59
N GLN A 31 -10.75 -3.37 -8.05
CA GLN A 31 -10.29 -4.31 -7.02
C GLN A 31 -9.11 -5.17 -7.51
N GLU A 32 -9.17 -5.68 -8.74
CA GLU A 32 -8.07 -6.44 -9.32
C GLU A 32 -6.78 -5.63 -9.42
N ILE A 33 -6.87 -4.35 -9.81
CA ILE A 33 -5.73 -3.43 -9.76
C ILE A 33 -5.19 -3.36 -8.34
N LEU A 34 -6.03 -3.09 -7.33
CA LEU A 34 -5.59 -2.97 -5.95
C LEU A 34 -4.91 -4.25 -5.43
N THR A 35 -5.53 -5.42 -5.63
CA THR A 35 -4.96 -6.72 -5.23
C THR A 35 -3.63 -6.99 -5.91
N LYS A 36 -3.50 -6.68 -7.21
CA LYS A 36 -2.23 -6.85 -7.93
C LYS A 36 -1.14 -5.95 -7.37
N LYS A 37 -1.48 -4.69 -7.04
CA LYS A 37 -0.52 -3.74 -6.47
C LYS A 37 -0.13 -4.10 -5.04
N GLU A 38 -1.07 -4.62 -4.26
CA GLU A 38 -0.80 -5.17 -2.94
C GLU A 38 0.19 -6.34 -3.02
N ALA A 39 -0.06 -7.33 -3.89
CA ALA A 39 0.86 -8.45 -4.08
C ALA A 39 2.26 -8.02 -4.56
N GLN A 40 2.32 -7.08 -5.51
CA GLN A 40 3.57 -6.49 -6.01
C GLN A 40 4.35 -5.81 -4.88
N MET A 41 3.65 -5.03 -4.06
CA MET A 41 4.22 -4.32 -2.91
C MET A 41 4.73 -5.28 -1.83
N THR A 42 3.96 -6.32 -1.51
CA THR A 42 4.37 -7.38 -0.57
C THR A 42 5.63 -8.08 -1.05
N ALA A 43 5.69 -8.48 -2.33
CA ALA A 43 6.87 -9.12 -2.90
C ALA A 43 8.10 -8.20 -2.85
N MET A 44 7.90 -6.90 -3.08
CA MET A 44 8.95 -5.88 -3.03
C MET A 44 9.52 -5.68 -1.62
N LEU A 45 8.66 -5.57 -0.60
CA LEU A 45 9.08 -5.21 0.75
C LEU A 45 9.45 -6.38 1.66
N ILE A 46 8.77 -7.52 1.51
CA ILE A 46 8.92 -8.65 2.44
C ILE A 46 9.22 -9.97 1.73
N GLY A 47 9.32 -9.96 0.40
CA GLY A 47 9.75 -11.13 -0.36
C GLY A 47 11.24 -11.40 -0.15
N GLU A 48 11.64 -12.69 -0.15
CA GLU A 48 13.02 -13.13 0.05
C GLU A 48 14.03 -12.49 -0.93
N LYS A 49 13.56 -12.16 -2.13
CA LYS A 49 14.33 -11.47 -3.18
C LYS A 49 13.84 -10.04 -3.43
N GLY A 50 13.05 -9.50 -2.51
CA GLY A 50 12.54 -8.15 -2.55
C GLY A 50 13.63 -7.11 -2.34
N PHE A 51 13.32 -5.84 -2.60
CA PHE A 51 14.28 -4.75 -2.44
C PHE A 51 14.79 -4.63 -1.00
N GLU A 52 13.93 -4.80 0.02
CA GLU A 52 14.38 -4.74 1.41
C GLU A 52 15.40 -5.84 1.76
N SER A 53 15.18 -7.07 1.30
CA SER A 53 16.12 -8.18 1.52
C SER A 53 17.45 -7.92 0.81
N VAL A 54 17.42 -7.53 -0.46
CA VAL A 54 18.63 -7.24 -1.23
C VAL A 54 19.37 -6.02 -0.66
N LYS A 55 18.64 -4.99 -0.23
CA LYS A 55 19.21 -3.81 0.44
C LYS A 55 19.90 -4.22 1.74
N LEU A 56 19.27 -5.07 2.56
CA LEU A 56 19.84 -5.58 3.80
C LEU A 56 21.15 -6.34 3.55
N ASP A 57 21.22 -7.18 2.52
CA ASP A 57 22.45 -7.90 2.15
C ASP A 57 23.61 -6.94 1.87
N TYR A 58 23.35 -5.85 1.12
CA TYR A 58 24.37 -4.83 0.86
C TYR A 58 24.76 -4.04 2.11
N LEU A 59 23.82 -3.78 3.03
CA LEU A 59 24.12 -3.14 4.30
C LEU A 59 25.01 -4.01 5.19
N ILE A 60 24.75 -5.31 5.26
CA ILE A 60 25.58 -6.28 5.99
C ILE A 60 27.00 -6.33 5.38
N ALA A 61 27.09 -6.26 4.05
CA ALA A 61 28.36 -6.20 3.34
C ALA A 61 29.06 -4.82 3.41
N HIS A 62 28.44 -3.82 4.05
CA HIS A 62 28.88 -2.41 4.08
C HIS A 62 29.06 -1.75 2.69
N ASP A 63 28.36 -2.27 1.68
CA ASP A 63 28.29 -1.70 0.34
C ASP A 63 27.15 -0.67 0.26
N TYR A 64 27.36 0.47 0.94
CA TYR A 64 26.32 1.51 1.04
C TYR A 64 25.94 2.11 -0.32
N THR A 65 26.86 2.13 -1.29
CA THR A 65 26.55 2.60 -2.65
C THR A 65 25.51 1.70 -3.31
N LYS A 66 25.65 0.38 -3.21
CA LYS A 66 24.63 -0.53 -3.74
C LYS A 66 23.35 -0.51 -2.92
N ALA A 67 23.42 -0.38 -1.59
CA ALA A 67 22.22 -0.25 -0.77
C ALA A 67 21.39 0.99 -1.17
N LEU A 68 22.04 2.14 -1.38
CA LEU A 68 21.39 3.37 -1.88
C LEU A 68 20.81 3.19 -3.28
N TYR A 69 21.52 2.49 -4.17
CA TYR A 69 20.99 2.17 -5.49
C TYR A 69 19.70 1.34 -5.42
N ILE A 70 19.61 0.37 -4.49
CA ILE A 70 18.38 -0.39 -4.29
C ILE A 70 17.26 0.50 -3.76
N THR A 71 17.54 1.42 -2.83
CA THR A 71 16.56 2.43 -2.37
C THR A 71 16.04 3.28 -3.54
N ASP A 72 16.87 3.62 -4.52
CA ASP A 72 16.42 4.35 -5.72
C ASP A 72 15.54 3.51 -6.66
N GLN A 73 15.78 2.19 -6.74
CA GLN A 73 14.88 1.31 -7.50
C GLN A 73 13.55 1.12 -6.78
N GLU A 74 13.59 0.95 -5.46
CA GLU A 74 12.41 0.89 -4.60
C GLU A 74 11.54 2.14 -4.77
N GLU A 75 12.15 3.34 -4.78
CA GLU A 75 11.42 4.59 -5.02
C GLU A 75 10.70 4.60 -6.38
N LYS A 76 11.34 4.13 -7.44
CA LYS A 76 10.73 4.06 -8.78
C LYS A 76 9.54 3.11 -8.81
N GLU A 77 9.64 1.99 -8.10
CA GLU A 77 8.58 0.99 -8.04
C GLU A 77 7.37 1.53 -7.26
N PHE A 78 7.60 2.18 -6.11
CA PHE A 78 6.56 2.92 -5.40
C PHE A 78 5.86 3.96 -6.29
N ASN A 79 6.63 4.76 -7.01
CA ASN A 79 6.08 5.78 -7.91
C ASN A 79 5.23 5.16 -9.02
N THR A 80 5.64 4.00 -9.55
CA THR A 80 4.88 3.25 -10.54
C THR A 80 3.55 2.77 -9.97
N ILE A 81 3.57 2.12 -8.80
CA ILE A 81 2.36 1.64 -8.10
C ILE A 81 1.38 2.79 -7.84
N ILE A 82 1.86 3.90 -7.28
CA ILE A 82 1.04 5.08 -6.97
C ILE A 82 0.41 5.64 -8.24
N LYS A 83 1.17 5.78 -9.32
CA LYS A 83 0.69 6.32 -10.59
C LYS A 83 -0.37 5.43 -11.23
N GLU A 84 -0.17 4.11 -11.23
CA GLU A 84 -1.15 3.18 -11.83
C GLU A 84 -2.48 3.18 -11.08
N ILE A 85 -2.46 3.32 -9.74
CA ILE A 85 -3.67 3.45 -8.94
C ILE A 85 -4.37 4.78 -9.20
N GLU A 86 -3.61 5.87 -9.30
CA GLU A 86 -4.13 7.21 -9.62
C GLU A 86 -4.82 7.23 -11.00
N MET A 87 -4.33 6.44 -11.95
CA MET A 87 -4.87 6.32 -13.31
C MET A 87 -6.06 5.33 -13.44
N ALA A 88 -6.47 4.66 -12.36
CA ALA A 88 -7.57 3.69 -12.44
C ALA A 88 -8.91 4.36 -12.78
N ASP A 89 -9.68 3.76 -13.70
CA ASP A 89 -11.04 4.22 -14.02
C ASP A 89 -12.01 3.84 -12.91
N ILE A 90 -12.37 4.85 -12.11
CA ILE A 90 -13.31 4.74 -10.98
C ILE A 90 -14.63 5.48 -11.25
N GLU A 91 -14.88 5.94 -12.48
CA GLU A 91 -16.09 6.69 -12.79
C GLU A 91 -17.33 5.77 -12.71
N GLY A 92 -18.30 6.19 -11.90
CA GLY A 92 -19.53 5.42 -11.65
C GLY A 92 -19.36 4.25 -10.67
N VAL A 93 -18.21 4.15 -9.99
CA VAL A 93 -17.94 3.12 -8.98
C VAL A 93 -18.28 3.67 -7.59
N GLN A 94 -19.17 2.98 -6.85
CA GLN A 94 -19.53 3.37 -5.49
C GLN A 94 -18.29 3.30 -4.58
N LYS A 95 -18.03 4.33 -3.78
CA LYS A 95 -16.79 4.51 -2.98
C LYS A 95 -15.48 4.46 -3.75
N GLY A 96 -15.49 4.47 -5.08
CA GLY A 96 -14.27 4.33 -5.89
C GLY A 96 -13.25 5.43 -5.58
N LYS A 97 -13.70 6.68 -5.47
CA LYS A 97 -12.85 7.84 -5.19
C LYS A 97 -12.29 7.85 -3.77
N GLU A 98 -13.13 7.55 -2.79
CA GLU A 98 -12.72 7.45 -1.39
C GLU A 98 -11.69 6.34 -1.21
N THR A 99 -11.91 5.19 -1.84
CA THR A 99 -11.00 4.03 -1.81
C THR A 99 -9.68 4.37 -2.48
N GLN A 100 -9.71 4.93 -3.69
CA GLN A 100 -8.52 5.38 -4.41
C GLN A 100 -7.70 6.36 -3.57
N GLN A 101 -8.34 7.36 -2.96
CA GLN A 101 -7.64 8.32 -2.11
C GLN A 101 -7.02 7.66 -0.87
N ALA A 102 -7.73 6.73 -0.24
CA ALA A 102 -7.25 6.03 0.96
C ALA A 102 -6.02 5.16 0.63
N VAL A 103 -6.07 4.38 -0.45
CA VAL A 103 -4.94 3.54 -0.86
C VAL A 103 -3.74 4.37 -1.33
N LEU A 104 -3.96 5.50 -2.03
CA LEU A 104 -2.87 6.41 -2.42
C LEU A 104 -2.17 6.99 -1.19
N ASN A 105 -2.93 7.36 -0.15
CA ASN A 105 -2.36 7.85 1.10
C ASN A 105 -1.57 6.76 1.82
N TYR A 106 -2.07 5.53 1.83
CA TYR A 106 -1.38 4.38 2.41
C TYR A 106 -0.04 4.10 1.71
N TYR A 107 -0.03 4.00 0.38
CA TYR A 107 1.22 3.75 -0.34
C TYR A 107 2.21 4.92 -0.30
N LYS A 108 1.73 6.16 -0.22
CA LYS A 108 2.61 7.32 0.04
C LYS A 108 3.23 7.25 1.44
N ALA A 109 2.45 6.89 2.46
CA ALA A 109 2.99 6.73 3.82
C ALA A 109 4.02 5.60 3.89
N LEU A 110 3.78 4.47 3.22
CA LEU A 110 4.75 3.39 3.11
C LEU A 110 6.01 3.85 2.37
N LYS A 111 5.87 4.55 1.25
CA LYS A 111 6.99 5.12 0.51
C LYS A 111 7.86 6.00 1.43
N ASP A 112 7.25 6.91 2.17
CA ASP A 112 7.97 7.79 3.09
C ASP A 112 8.71 7.00 4.17
N LEU A 113 8.07 5.98 4.75
CA LEU A 113 8.67 5.11 5.77
C LEU A 113 9.88 4.33 5.24
N PHE A 114 9.74 3.66 4.09
CA PHE A 114 10.77 2.76 3.57
C PHE A 114 11.94 3.53 2.94
N LEU A 115 11.66 4.62 2.22
CA LEU A 115 12.71 5.49 1.67
C LEU A 115 13.43 6.32 2.74
N PHE A 116 12.88 6.40 3.95
CA PHE A 116 13.59 6.98 5.10
C PHE A 116 14.95 6.29 5.35
N SER A 117 15.07 5.01 4.98
CA SER A 117 16.33 4.25 5.05
C SER A 117 17.50 4.97 4.35
N ARG A 118 17.24 5.79 3.32
CA ARG A 118 18.28 6.62 2.68
C ARG A 118 19.04 7.48 3.69
N LYS A 119 18.33 8.12 4.63
CA LYS A 119 18.96 8.96 5.67
C LYS A 119 19.81 8.11 6.62
N GLU A 120 19.30 6.96 7.04
CA GLU A 120 19.98 6.04 7.95
C GLU A 120 21.27 5.51 7.31
N ILE A 121 21.22 5.12 6.04
CA ILE A 121 22.37 4.60 5.29
C ILE A 121 23.47 5.66 5.14
N GLU A 122 23.12 6.91 4.87
CA GLU A 122 24.10 7.99 4.78
C GLU A 122 24.79 8.25 6.14
N GLN A 123 24.07 8.15 7.26
CA GLN A 123 24.70 8.27 8.58
C GLN A 123 25.64 7.09 8.88
N GLU A 124 25.23 5.85 8.57
CA GLU A 124 26.08 4.65 8.72
C GLU A 124 27.36 4.76 7.87
N LYS A 125 27.25 5.26 6.65
CA LYS A 125 28.39 5.52 5.76
C LYS A 125 29.35 6.56 6.35
N LEU A 126 28.84 7.66 6.91
CA LEU A 126 29.66 8.68 7.56
C LEU A 126 30.41 8.12 8.77
N MET A 127 29.70 7.41 9.66
CA MET A 127 30.31 6.81 10.85
C MET A 127 31.41 5.80 10.51
N ARG A 128 31.28 5.07 9.40
CA ARG A 128 32.24 4.03 9.02
C ARG A 128 33.43 4.53 8.21
N TYR A 129 33.22 5.50 7.32
CA TYR A 129 34.22 5.89 6.33
C TYR A 129 34.75 7.32 6.47
N SER A 130 34.13 8.18 7.29
CA SER A 130 34.71 9.50 7.55
C SER A 130 36.05 9.37 8.29
N LYS A 131 36.94 10.34 8.03
CA LYS A 131 38.23 10.50 8.74
C LYS A 131 38.18 11.63 9.77
N ASP A 132 37.06 12.34 9.87
CA ASP A 132 36.86 13.43 10.82
C ASP A 132 36.00 12.94 11.99
N ASP A 133 36.61 12.87 13.18
CA ASP A 133 35.94 12.51 14.43
C ASP A 133 34.70 13.36 14.71
N LYS A 134 34.69 14.63 14.27
CA LYS A 134 33.54 15.52 14.45
C LYS A 134 32.36 15.07 13.58
N GLU A 135 32.62 14.66 12.33
CA GLU A 135 31.59 14.14 11.44
C GLU A 135 31.05 12.80 11.96
N ILE A 136 31.93 11.93 12.46
CA ILE A 136 31.53 10.64 13.05
C ILE A 136 30.59 10.87 14.25
N ARG A 137 30.94 11.79 15.16
CA ARG A 137 30.09 12.12 16.32
C ARG A 137 28.75 12.73 15.90
N ALA A 138 28.76 13.66 14.95
CA ALA A 138 27.52 14.25 14.44
C ALA A 138 26.59 13.20 13.81
N ALA A 139 27.15 12.23 13.08
CA ALA A 139 26.38 11.13 12.50
C ALA A 139 25.80 10.19 13.58
N GLN A 140 26.54 9.94 14.66
CA GLN A 140 26.05 9.17 15.81
C GLN A 140 24.88 9.89 16.51
N ASP A 141 25.01 11.18 16.79
CA ASP A 141 23.94 11.98 17.40
C ASP A 141 22.69 12.00 16.52
N ARG A 142 22.88 12.17 15.21
CA ARG A 142 21.78 12.17 14.23
C ARG A 142 21.01 10.86 14.20
N ARG A 143 21.63 9.70 14.50
CA ARG A 143 20.91 8.41 14.51
C ARG A 143 19.79 8.36 15.53
N LEU A 144 19.96 8.99 16.70
CA LEU A 144 18.92 9.03 17.71
C LEU A 144 17.71 9.83 17.20
N GLU A 145 17.95 11.00 16.60
CA GLU A 145 16.90 11.83 16.01
C GLU A 145 16.16 11.11 14.88
N LEU A 146 16.90 10.41 14.01
CA LEU A 146 16.31 9.61 12.94
C LEU A 146 15.41 8.50 13.49
N GLY A 147 15.75 7.91 14.64
CA GLY A 147 14.89 6.93 15.32
C GLY A 147 13.52 7.51 15.68
N TYR A 148 13.48 8.73 16.24
CA TYR A 148 12.23 9.41 16.54
C TYR A 148 11.44 9.78 15.29
N GLU A 149 12.10 10.35 14.27
CA GLU A 149 11.46 10.65 12.97
C GLU A 149 10.84 9.39 12.34
N LYS A 150 11.54 8.26 12.40
CA LYS A 150 11.04 6.99 11.85
C LYS A 150 9.85 6.45 12.64
N GLN A 151 9.84 6.62 13.96
CA GLN A 151 8.69 6.25 14.79
C GLN A 151 7.42 7.02 14.37
N GLU A 152 7.54 8.31 14.04
CA GLU A 152 6.41 9.09 13.52
C GLU A 152 5.91 8.57 12.17
N LEU A 153 6.82 8.12 11.30
CA LEU A 153 6.46 7.53 10.01
C LEU A 153 5.68 6.22 10.18
N TYR A 154 6.08 5.36 11.13
CA TYR A 154 5.30 4.16 11.47
C TYR A 154 3.87 4.50 11.91
N GLN A 155 3.70 5.54 12.74
CA GLN A 155 2.36 5.99 13.15
C GLN A 155 1.53 6.51 11.98
N LYS A 156 2.15 7.20 11.01
CA LYS A 156 1.47 7.65 9.79
C LYS A 156 1.02 6.47 8.93
N VAL A 157 1.87 5.45 8.75
CA VAL A 157 1.52 4.22 8.04
C VAL A 157 0.34 3.53 8.72
N PHE A 158 0.41 3.32 10.04
CA PHE A 158 -0.66 2.66 10.80
C PHE A 158 -2.02 3.36 10.62
N LYS A 159 -2.06 4.69 10.75
CA LYS A 159 -3.30 5.47 10.56
C LYS A 159 -3.82 5.40 9.12
N ALA A 160 -2.92 5.39 8.14
CA ALA A 160 -3.30 5.31 6.73
C ALA A 160 -3.84 3.91 6.39
N ASP A 161 -3.23 2.87 6.95
CA ASP A 161 -3.63 1.48 6.80
C ASP A 161 -5.02 1.22 7.38
N GLU A 162 -5.26 1.62 8.63
CA GLU A 162 -6.57 1.49 9.29
C GLU A 162 -7.69 2.17 8.48
N LYS A 163 -7.41 3.37 7.96
CA LYS A 163 -8.35 4.09 7.10
C LYS A 163 -8.57 3.39 5.77
N PHE A 164 -7.51 2.91 5.13
CA PHE A 164 -7.62 2.18 3.87
C PHE A 164 -8.43 0.89 4.05
N PHE A 165 -8.11 0.08 5.06
CA PHE A 165 -8.86 -1.13 5.40
C PHE A 165 -10.35 -0.86 5.56
N THR A 166 -10.70 0.15 6.35
CA THR A 166 -12.11 0.52 6.60
C THR A 166 -12.84 0.92 5.33
N VAL A 167 -12.21 1.76 4.49
CA VAL A 167 -12.83 2.23 3.25
C VAL A 167 -12.91 1.13 2.19
N LYS A 168 -11.88 0.29 2.08
CA LYS A 168 -11.86 -0.88 1.18
C LYS A 168 -13.01 -1.81 1.48
N LYS A 169 -13.27 -2.10 2.76
CA LYS A 169 -14.40 -2.92 3.19
C LYS A 169 -15.74 -2.33 2.76
N GLN A 170 -15.95 -1.02 2.96
CA GLN A 170 -17.18 -0.34 2.50
C GLN A 170 -17.33 -0.39 0.98
N PHE A 171 -16.22 -0.23 0.24
CA PHE A 171 -16.20 -0.35 -1.21
C PHE A 171 -16.60 -1.74 -1.70
N GLU A 172 -16.07 -2.79 -1.07
CA GLU A 172 -16.41 -4.18 -1.38
C GLU A 172 -17.90 -4.46 -1.10
N GLU A 173 -18.41 -4.00 0.04
CA GLU A 173 -19.82 -4.13 0.42
C GLU A 173 -20.76 -3.39 -0.56
N GLU A 174 -20.48 -2.11 -0.87
CA GLU A 174 -21.33 -1.30 -1.75
C GLU A 174 -21.33 -1.79 -3.21
N ASN A 175 -20.25 -2.46 -3.66
CA ASN A 175 -20.16 -2.98 -5.03
C ASN A 175 -20.45 -4.48 -5.15
N ASN A 176 -20.90 -5.14 -4.07
CA ASN A 176 -21.15 -6.58 -4.01
C ASN A 176 -19.95 -7.44 -4.45
N LEU A 177 -18.75 -7.04 -4.02
CA LEU A 177 -17.52 -7.79 -4.28
C LEU A 177 -17.30 -8.83 -3.17
N GLU A 178 -16.88 -10.03 -3.54
CA GLU A 178 -16.47 -11.04 -2.55
C GLU A 178 -15.17 -10.60 -1.87
N TRP A 179 -15.12 -10.75 -0.55
CA TRP A 179 -13.90 -10.62 0.24
C TRP A 179 -12.95 -11.76 -0.16
N ARG A 180 -11.80 -11.44 -0.75
CA ARG A 180 -10.75 -12.41 -1.12
C ARG A 180 -9.49 -12.17 -0.33
#